data_AF-A0A9D2NBZ4-F1
#
_entry.id   AF-A0A9D2NBZ4-F1
#
_cell.length_a   1.000
_cell.length_b   1.000
_cell.length_c   1.000
_cell.angle_alpha   90.00
_cell.angle_beta   90.00
_cell.angle_gamma   90.00
#
_symmetry.space_group_name_H-M   'P 1'
#
loop_
_entity.id
_entity.type
_entity.pdbx_description
1 polymer ?
#
loop_
_entity_poly.entity_id
_entity_poly.type
_entity_poly.pdbx_seq_one_letter_code
_entity_poly.pdbx_strand_id
1 'polypeptide(L)'
;MRLFHSGRRQSSGCIAKERLSTLLAAERLNCSPRAMQMLKNDLTHAAEKYLMVETSEISVTITQSPAVLTARIPLKKNEESHVKTL
;
A
#
# COMPACT_ATOMS: atom_id res chain seq x y z
N MET A 1 15.33 25.18 -33.68
CA MET A 1 15.74 24.56 -32.39
C MET A 1 14.86 25.15 -31.29
N ARG A 2 14.12 24.45 -30.43
CA ARG A 2 14.10 23.04 -29.98
C ARG A 2 12.63 22.63 -29.76
N LEU A 3 12.26 21.46 -30.28
CA LEU A 3 10.99 20.79 -30.01
C LEU A 3 11.10 20.02 -28.69
N PHE A 4 10.76 20.65 -27.57
CA PHE A 4 10.61 19.92 -26.31
C PHE A 4 9.22 19.30 -26.28
N HIS A 5 9.22 18.02 -26.65
CA HIS A 5 8.06 17.15 -26.67
C HIS A 5 7.45 17.08 -25.27
N SER A 6 6.20 17.56 -25.18
CA SER A 6 5.30 17.36 -24.05
C SER A 6 4.89 15.89 -23.99
N GLY A 7 5.78 15.06 -23.42
CA GLY A 7 5.43 13.75 -22.91
C GLY A 7 5.47 13.82 -21.40
N ARG A 8 4.33 13.62 -20.72
CA ARG A 8 4.25 13.48 -19.25
C ARG A 8 5.04 12.25 -18.80
N ARG A 9 6.37 12.32 -18.79
CA ARG A 9 7.23 11.41 -18.04
C ARG A 9 7.35 11.98 -16.63
N GLN A 10 7.25 11.13 -15.61
CA GLN A 10 7.52 11.55 -14.24
C GLN A 10 8.87 12.28 -14.22
N SER A 11 8.86 13.54 -13.79
CA SER A 11 10.09 14.31 -13.69
C SER A 11 11.01 13.62 -12.69
N SER A 12 12.32 13.65 -12.94
CA SER A 12 13.33 13.11 -12.01
C SER A 12 13.14 13.66 -10.58
N GLY A 13 12.66 14.90 -10.45
CA GLY A 13 12.28 15.51 -9.18
C GLY A 13 11.12 14.80 -8.46
N CYS A 14 10.10 14.34 -9.18
CA CYS A 14 8.99 13.58 -8.60
C CYS A 14 9.47 12.24 -8.02
N ILE A 15 10.33 11.54 -8.76
CA ILE A 15 10.90 10.26 -8.35
C ILE A 15 11.80 10.45 -7.11
N ALA A 16 12.66 11.47 -7.11
CA ALA A 16 13.51 11.77 -5.97
C ALA A 16 12.69 12.11 -4.72
N LYS A 17 11.60 12.88 -4.88
CA LYS A 17 10.70 13.25 -3.78
C LYS A 17 10.05 12.02 -3.13
N GLU A 18 9.54 11.08 -3.92
CA GLU A 18 8.89 9.87 -3.42
C GLU A 18 9.87 8.97 -2.63
N ARG A 19 11.09 8.80 -3.17
CA ARG A 19 12.16 8.06 -2.50
C ARG A 19 12.56 8.69 -1.16
N LEU A 20 12.73 10.02 -1.15
CA LEU A 20 13.05 10.76 0.07
C LEU A 20 11.94 10.67 1.11
N SER A 21 10.68 10.79 0.71
CA SER A 21 9.54 10.66 1.64
C SER A 21 9.53 9.30 2.34
N THR A 22 9.82 8.24 1.59
CA THR A 22 9.89 6.87 2.13
C THR A 22 11.06 6.70 3.11
N LEU A 23 12.22 7.24 2.76
CA LEU A 23 13.42 7.21 3.62
C LEU A 23 13.18 7.98 4.93
N LEU A 24 12.62 9.19 4.87
CA LEU A 24 12.32 10.00 6.04
C LEU A 24 11.29 9.32 6.96
N ALA A 25 10.30 8.64 6.38
CA ALA A 25 9.32 7.91 7.18
C ALA A 25 9.96 6.74 7.94
N ALA A 26 10.86 6.01 7.29
CA ALA A 26 11.61 4.91 7.86
C ALA A 26 12.55 5.38 9.00
N GLU A 27 13.29 6.46 8.79
CA GLU A 27 14.22 7.04 9.78
C GLU A 27 13.50 7.45 11.07
N ARG A 28 12.36 8.12 10.95
CA ARG A 28 11.55 8.57 12.10
C ARG A 28 10.92 7.44 12.91
N LEU A 29 10.74 6.27 12.29
CA LEU A 29 10.20 5.06 12.93
C LEU A 29 11.30 4.10 13.43
N ASN A 30 12.59 4.44 13.25
CA ASN A 30 13.73 3.56 13.49
C ASN A 30 13.62 2.19 12.79
N CYS A 31 12.96 2.12 11.63
CA CYS A 31 12.78 0.88 10.88
C CYS A 31 13.31 1.01 9.45
N SER A 32 13.92 -0.05 8.89
CA SER A 32 14.44 -0.01 7.52
C SER A 32 13.31 0.18 6.49
N PRO A 33 13.48 1.03 5.45
CA PRO A 33 12.51 1.15 4.36
C PRO A 33 12.21 -0.20 3.71
N ARG A 34 13.23 -1.07 3.61
CA ARG A 34 13.08 -2.43 3.08
C ARG A 34 12.19 -3.28 3.98
N ALA A 35 12.35 -3.20 5.29
CA ALA A 35 11.52 -3.92 6.25
C ALA A 35 10.05 -3.47 6.18
N MET A 36 9.80 -2.17 6.04
CA MET A 36 8.44 -1.65 5.86
C MET A 36 7.79 -2.16 4.58
N GLN A 37 8.54 -2.23 3.47
CA GLN A 37 8.04 -2.79 2.20
C GLN A 37 7.76 -4.29 2.31
N MET A 38 8.66 -5.06 2.93
CA MET A 38 8.43 -6.50 3.16
C MET A 38 7.17 -6.72 4.00
N LEU A 39 7.02 -5.98 5.12
CA LEU A 39 5.85 -6.07 5.97
C LEU A 39 4.55 -5.77 5.22
N LYS A 40 4.54 -4.73 4.39
CA LYS A 40 3.37 -4.38 3.56
C LYS A 40 3.02 -5.51 2.59
N ASN A 41 4.01 -6.10 1.93
CA ASN A 41 3.81 -7.19 0.99
C ASN A 41 3.29 -8.45 1.70
N ASP A 42 3.87 -8.80 2.85
CA ASP A 42 3.47 -9.97 3.63
C ASP A 42 2.03 -9.85 4.12
N LEU A 43 1.64 -8.66 4.61
CA LEU A 43 0.26 -8.41 5.06
C LEU A 43 -0.74 -8.51 3.90
N THR A 44 -0.35 -8.00 2.73
CA THR A 44 -1.19 -8.03 1.52
C THR A 44 -1.38 -9.46 1.03
N HIS A 45 -0.30 -10.25 0.98
CA HIS A 45 -0.36 -11.64 0.55
C HIS A 45 -1.11 -12.53 1.55
N ALA A 46 -0.94 -12.27 2.85
CA ALA A 46 -1.73 -12.98 3.88
C ALA A 46 -3.22 -12.67 3.75
N ALA A 47 -3.59 -11.40 3.54
CA ALA A 47 -4.98 -11.01 3.33
C ALA A 47 -5.57 -11.65 2.06
N GLU A 48 -4.83 -11.66 0.95
CA GLU A 48 -5.23 -12.34 -0.30
C GLU A 48 -5.45 -13.85 -0.11
N LYS A 49 -4.61 -14.50 0.70
CA LYS A 49 -4.71 -15.94 0.94
C LYS A 49 -5.96 -16.34 1.71
N TYR A 50 -6.37 -15.53 2.69
CA TYR A 50 -7.45 -15.88 3.62
C TYR A 50 -8.77 -15.15 3.37
N LEU A 51 -8.75 -14.05 2.61
CA LEU A 51 -9.92 -13.21 2.34
C LEU A 51 -10.11 -13.08 0.83
N MET A 52 -11.36 -13.10 0.37
CA MET A 52 -11.71 -12.85 -1.02
C MET A 52 -11.63 -11.33 -1.31
N VAL A 53 -10.40 -10.81 -1.35
CA VAL A 53 -10.11 -9.38 -1.52
C VAL A 53 -9.12 -9.19 -2.65
N GLU A 54 -9.28 -8.11 -3.41
CA GLU A 54 -8.33 -7.77 -4.47
C GLU A 54 -7.16 -6.98 -3.86
N THR A 55 -5.92 -7.32 -4.22
CA THR A 55 -4.71 -6.70 -3.68
C THR A 55 -4.64 -5.19 -3.95
N SER A 56 -5.23 -4.74 -5.06
CA SER A 56 -5.41 -3.34 -5.45
C SER A 56 -6.20 -2.51 -4.41
N GLU A 57 -7.08 -3.16 -3.66
CA GLU A 57 -7.98 -2.51 -2.71
C GLU A 57 -7.42 -2.48 -1.27
N ILE A 58 -6.33 -3.21 -1.00
CA ILE A 58 -5.69 -3.25 0.32
C ILE A 58 -4.76 -2.04 0.49
N SER A 59 -5.01 -1.21 1.49
CA SER A 59 -4.13 -0.08 1.82
C SER A 59 -3.49 -0.25 3.19
N VAL A 60 -2.17 -0.33 3.24
CA VAL A 60 -1.38 -0.34 4.49
C VAL A 60 -0.67 1.00 4.62
N THR A 61 -0.94 1.72 5.71
CA THR A 61 -0.38 3.04 6.02
C THR A 61 0.29 3.00 7.38
N ILE A 62 1.42 3.70 7.51
CA ILE A 62 2.14 3.84 8.78
C ILE A 62 2.14 5.31 9.17
N THR A 63 1.49 5.62 10.29
CA THR A 63 1.38 6.97 10.83
C THR A 63 2.42 7.16 11.93
N GLN A 64 2.96 8.37 12.06
CA GLN A 64 3.96 8.72 13.07
C GLN A 64 3.35 9.77 14.00
N SER A 65 3.28 9.46 15.29
CA SER A 65 2.67 10.24 16.39
C SER A 65 1.17 9.95 16.64
N PRO A 66 0.85 8.82 17.31
CA PRO A 66 1.72 7.71 17.71
C PRO A 66 2.11 6.82 16.51
N ALA A 67 3.18 6.03 16.66
CA ALA A 67 3.57 5.06 15.63
C ALA A 67 2.49 3.97 15.51
N VAL A 68 1.66 4.04 14.48
CA VAL A 68 0.53 3.13 14.27
C VAL A 68 0.54 2.61 12.85
N LEU A 69 0.48 1.29 12.70
CA LEU A 69 0.27 0.62 11.43
C LEU A 69 -1.23 0.38 11.22
N THR A 70 -1.81 1.01 10.21
CA THR A 70 -3.22 0.87 9.85
C THR A 70 -3.35 0.13 8.54
N ALA A 71 -4.02 -1.02 8.55
CA ALA A 71 -4.37 -1.77 7.35
C ALA A 71 -5.88 -1.64 7.09
N ARG A 72 -6.26 -1.19 5.90
CA ARG A 72 -7.65 -1.17 5.43
C ARG A 72 -7.78 -2.28 4.42
N ILE A 73 -8.58 -3.29 4.75
CA ILE A 73 -8.84 -4.47 3.93
C ILE A 73 -10.35 -4.49 3.69
N PRO A 74 -10.83 -4.04 2.52
CA PRO A 74 -12.25 -4.04 2.21
C PRO A 74 -12.71 -5.48 1.96
N LEU A 75 -13.65 -5.96 2.76
CA LEU A 75 -14.24 -7.28 2.58
C LEU A 75 -15.37 -7.18 1.56
N LYS A 76 -15.33 -8.03 0.53
CA LYS A 76 -16.51 -8.28 -0.30
C LYS A 76 -17.45 -9.18 0.49
N LYS A 77 -18.62 -8.66 0.89
CA LYS A 77 -19.69 -9.51 1.40
C LYS A 77 -20.12 -10.43 0.26
N ASN A 78 -20.08 -11.73 0.50
CA ASN A 78 -20.80 -12.66 -0.35
C ASN A 78 -22.28 -12.50 0.00
N GLU A 79 -23.07 -11.87 -0.87
CA GLU A 79 -24.53 -11.98 -0.75
C GLU A 79 -24.93 -13.37 -1.26
N GLU A 80 -25.52 -14.14 -0.34
CA GLU A 80 -26.44 -15.28 -0.51
C GLU A 80 -25.90 -16.74 -0.63
N SER A 81 -26.27 -17.56 0.37
CA SER A 81 -27.07 -18.77 0.10
C SER A 81 -27.93 -19.12 1.31
N HIS A 82 -29.24 -18.98 1.11
CA HIS A 82 -30.34 -19.66 1.77
C HIS A 82 -29.90 -20.98 2.44
N VAL A 83 -29.73 -20.98 3.77
CA VAL A 83 -29.71 -22.23 4.52
C VAL A 83 -31.12 -22.79 4.39
N LYS A 84 -31.31 -23.73 3.46
CA LYS A 84 -32.52 -24.56 3.42
C LYS A 84 -32.47 -25.37 4.70
N THR A 85 -33.28 -24.97 5.67
CA THR A 85 -33.65 -25.79 6.81
C THR A 85 -34.16 -27.13 6.28
N LEU A 86 -33.44 -28.20 6.60
CA LEU A 86 -34.00 -29.53 6.74
C LEU A 86 -34.32 -29.74 8.22
#